data_AF-Q0CDT4-F1
#
_entry.id   AF-Q0CDT4-F1
#
_cell.length_a   1.000
_cell.length_b   1.000
_cell.length_c   1.000
_cell.angle_alpha   90.00
_cell.angle_beta   90.00
_cell.angle_gamma   90.00
#
_symmetry.space_group_name_H-M   'P 1'
#
loop_
_entity.id
_entity.type
_entity.pdbx_description
1 polymer ?
#
loop_
_entity_poly.entity_id
_entity_poly.type
_entity_poly.pdbx_seq_one_letter_code
_entity_poly.pdbx_strand_id
1 'polypeptide(L)'
;MRSFLASLVALSSALGASAATYNSSAYSDSTTGIDFQRWCDETTGFCFGVALPESVDSDFVGQLVVPLSESKGWGGVSLGGSMTQTLLLAAWPNGDSVVSTLRKTSTYANPDVFSGDASLTAIPDGTSVNSTHLTYTFLCSGCIVGSPTTFSASDETYFLGWALSKTNPTTPSSPSSVLPYHAAGFGSFKMLLSDAKSSKYSTWAAMAKSTGHHPIRPRPSVDSLCPARTPDPRACPATVSNTTYDYIVVGGGPAGIITAERLVEAKKKVLLIERGGAPGCVDECDGFTLVEQVSDPI
;
A
#
# COMPACT_ATOMS: atom_id res chain seq x y z
N MET A 1 11.72 -78.90 -4.22
CA MET A 1 10.31 -78.52 -3.94
C MET A 1 10.33 -77.55 -2.77
N ARG A 2 9.60 -76.42 -2.89
CA ARG A 2 9.43 -75.29 -1.95
C ARG A 2 10.28 -74.04 -2.22
N SER A 3 9.68 -73.22 -3.08
CA SER A 3 9.82 -71.76 -3.21
C SER A 3 9.44 -71.02 -1.93
N PHE A 4 10.12 -69.91 -1.61
CA PHE A 4 9.61 -68.75 -0.86
C PHE A 4 10.39 -67.50 -1.37
N LEU A 5 9.77 -66.66 -2.22
CA LEU A 5 9.15 -65.36 -1.90
C LEU A 5 10.19 -64.30 -1.46
N ALA A 6 10.70 -63.44 -2.36
CA ALA A 6 10.10 -62.18 -2.83
C ALA A 6 9.80 -61.18 -1.70
N SER A 7 10.67 -60.19 -1.52
CA SER A 7 10.38 -58.87 -0.93
C SER A 7 11.56 -57.92 -1.18
N LEU A 8 11.64 -57.33 -2.37
CA LEU A 8 12.47 -56.15 -2.64
C LEU A 8 11.61 -54.93 -2.33
N VAL A 9 11.76 -54.39 -1.11
CA VAL A 9 11.25 -53.07 -0.76
C VAL A 9 12.11 -52.05 -1.50
N ALA A 10 11.56 -51.46 -2.56
CA ALA A 10 12.15 -50.29 -3.20
C ALA A 10 11.95 -49.08 -2.27
N LEU A 11 12.90 -48.88 -1.36
CA LEU A 11 13.01 -47.65 -0.58
C LEU A 11 13.52 -46.54 -1.51
N SER A 12 12.60 -45.97 -2.30
CA SER A 12 12.90 -44.86 -3.20
C SER A 12 13.15 -43.60 -2.36
N SER A 13 14.44 -43.31 -2.18
CA SER A 13 15.06 -41.99 -2.02
C SER A 13 14.11 -40.80 -1.87
N ALA A 14 13.69 -40.52 -0.65
CA ALA A 14 13.30 -39.18 -0.21
C ALA A 14 14.55 -38.42 0.25
N LEU A 15 15.49 -38.19 -0.68
CA LEU A 15 16.58 -37.23 -0.52
C LEU A 15 16.46 -36.23 -1.66
N GLY A 16 15.69 -35.17 -1.44
CA GLY A 16 15.47 -34.16 -2.48
C GLY A 16 14.48 -33.08 -2.10
N ALA A 17 14.61 -32.46 -0.93
CA ALA A 17 13.94 -31.19 -0.62
C ALA A 17 14.67 -30.47 0.53
N SER A 18 15.95 -30.14 0.32
CA SER A 18 16.67 -29.19 1.18
C SER A 18 17.59 -28.31 0.34
N ALA A 19 16.98 -27.56 -0.57
CA ALA A 19 17.56 -26.41 -1.27
C ALA A 19 16.38 -25.60 -1.84
N ALA A 20 16.08 -24.36 -1.48
CA ALA A 20 16.80 -23.35 -0.73
C ALA A 20 15.77 -22.39 -0.08
N THR A 21 15.82 -22.24 1.25
CA THR A 21 14.87 -21.43 2.06
C THR A 21 14.84 -19.93 1.68
N TYR A 22 15.75 -19.47 0.81
CA TYR A 22 15.81 -18.10 0.34
C TYR A 22 15.36 -17.93 -1.12
N ASN A 23 15.11 -18.99 -1.89
CA ASN A 23 14.61 -18.88 -3.27
C ASN A 23 13.09 -18.84 -3.29
N SER A 24 12.52 -18.01 -4.15
CA SER A 24 11.11 -18.12 -4.53
C SER A 24 10.79 -19.42 -5.27
N SER A 25 9.53 -19.83 -5.26
CA SER A 25 8.98 -20.99 -5.98
C SER A 25 7.63 -20.66 -6.61
N ALA A 26 7.18 -21.50 -7.55
CA ALA A 26 5.91 -21.32 -8.23
C ALA A 26 4.74 -21.42 -7.25
N TYR A 27 3.76 -20.52 -7.40
CA TYR A 27 2.57 -20.45 -6.57
C TYR A 27 1.36 -20.01 -7.40
N SER A 28 0.29 -20.79 -7.40
CA SER A 28 -0.99 -20.41 -8.01
C SER A 28 -1.95 -19.91 -6.93
N ASP A 29 -2.36 -18.65 -7.02
CA ASP A 29 -3.40 -18.11 -6.14
C ASP A 29 -4.77 -18.62 -6.59
N SER A 30 -5.42 -19.44 -5.76
CA SER A 30 -6.75 -19.97 -6.06
C SER A 30 -7.86 -18.92 -6.04
N THR A 31 -7.61 -17.75 -5.44
CA THR A 31 -8.61 -16.67 -5.34
C THR A 31 -8.72 -15.90 -6.66
N THR A 32 -7.58 -15.46 -7.21
CA THR A 32 -7.54 -14.69 -8.45
C THR A 32 -7.26 -15.52 -9.70
N GLY A 33 -6.71 -16.73 -9.54
CA GLY A 33 -6.19 -17.54 -10.65
C GLY A 33 -4.88 -17.01 -11.24
N ILE A 34 -4.17 -16.12 -10.53
CA ILE A 34 -2.87 -15.61 -10.94
C ILE A 34 -1.78 -16.59 -10.51
N ASP A 35 -0.88 -16.92 -11.43
CA ASP A 35 0.33 -17.68 -11.13
C ASP A 35 1.46 -16.70 -10.84
N PHE A 36 2.09 -16.85 -9.68
CA PHE A 36 3.21 -16.04 -9.21
C PHE A 36 4.45 -16.91 -9.04
N GLN A 37 5.61 -16.27 -9.20
CA GLN A 37 6.81 -16.72 -8.52
C GLN A 37 6.85 -16.08 -7.13
N ARG A 38 6.83 -16.87 -6.06
CA ARG A 38 6.58 -16.42 -4.69
C ARG A 38 7.63 -16.93 -3.71
N TRP A 39 8.08 -16.06 -2.82
CA TRP A 39 8.86 -16.43 -1.65
C TRP A 39 8.05 -16.20 -0.38
N CYS A 40 8.25 -17.07 0.62
CA CYS A 40 7.68 -16.94 1.94
C CYS A 40 8.75 -17.14 3.01
N ASP A 41 8.74 -16.30 4.03
CA ASP A 41 9.49 -16.52 5.25
C ASP A 41 8.75 -17.54 6.13
N GLU A 42 9.32 -18.72 6.33
CA GLU A 42 8.70 -19.80 7.11
C GLU A 42 8.53 -19.42 8.60
N THR A 43 9.33 -18.48 9.11
CA THR A 43 9.30 -18.08 10.53
C THR A 43 8.14 -17.14 10.82
N THR A 44 7.93 -16.14 9.96
CA THR A 44 6.94 -15.09 10.18
C THR A 44 5.65 -15.31 9.40
N GLY A 45 5.69 -16.05 8.30
CA GLY A 45 4.59 -16.20 7.34
C GLY A 45 4.49 -15.07 6.32
N PHE A 46 5.45 -14.14 6.30
CA PHE A 46 5.50 -13.06 5.31
C PHE A 46 5.75 -13.65 3.93
N CYS A 47 5.01 -13.19 2.92
CA CYS A 47 5.26 -13.63 1.56
C CYS A 47 5.20 -12.50 0.54
N PHE A 48 6.01 -12.64 -0.50
CA PHE A 48 5.97 -11.78 -1.67
C PHE A 48 6.04 -12.60 -2.96
N GLY A 49 5.11 -12.33 -3.87
CA GLY A 49 5.01 -12.94 -5.18
C GLY A 49 5.07 -11.91 -6.30
N VAL A 50 5.65 -12.31 -7.42
CA VAL A 50 5.76 -11.50 -8.64
C VAL A 50 5.29 -12.32 -9.84
N ALA A 51 4.52 -11.69 -10.72
CA ALA A 51 4.19 -12.17 -12.05
C ALA A 51 4.60 -11.10 -13.08
N LEU A 52 5.27 -11.55 -14.14
CA LEU A 52 5.87 -10.72 -15.18
C LEU A 52 5.30 -11.08 -16.56
N PRO A 53 5.28 -10.14 -17.51
CA PRO A 53 5.09 -10.49 -18.92
C PRO A 53 6.30 -11.26 -19.47
N GLU A 54 6.10 -11.99 -20.57
CA GLU A 54 7.21 -12.66 -21.28
C GLU A 54 8.26 -11.67 -21.77
N SER A 55 7.81 -10.49 -22.23
CA SER A 55 8.65 -9.33 -22.56
C SER A 55 8.49 -8.28 -21.46
N VAL A 56 9.45 -8.26 -20.54
CA VAL A 56 9.46 -7.34 -19.39
C VAL A 56 9.85 -5.94 -19.85
N ASP A 57 9.07 -4.96 -19.39
CA ASP A 57 9.37 -3.54 -19.56
C ASP A 57 9.40 -2.89 -18.16
N SER A 58 8.40 -2.09 -17.81
CA SER A 58 8.37 -1.32 -16.56
C SER A 58 7.48 -1.88 -15.45
N ASP A 59 6.61 -2.84 -15.77
CA ASP A 59 5.46 -3.21 -14.92
C ASP A 59 5.53 -4.65 -14.42
N PHE A 60 4.96 -4.91 -13.25
CA PHE A 60 4.71 -6.26 -12.75
C PHE A 60 3.43 -6.34 -11.92
N VAL A 61 2.86 -7.56 -11.80
CA VAL A 61 1.79 -7.85 -10.86
C VAL A 61 2.41 -8.47 -9.61
N GLY A 62 2.14 -7.88 -8.45
CA GLY A 62 2.67 -8.32 -7.17
C GLY A 62 1.59 -8.85 -6.25
N GLN A 63 1.96 -9.78 -5.36
CA GLN A 63 1.15 -10.18 -4.22
C GLN A 63 1.98 -10.11 -2.94
N LEU A 64 1.49 -9.37 -1.96
CA LEU A 64 2.09 -9.22 -0.65
C LEU A 64 1.17 -9.84 0.41
N VAL A 65 1.69 -10.79 1.19
CA VAL A 65 1.00 -11.33 2.36
C VAL A 65 1.72 -10.88 3.61
N VAL A 66 1.03 -10.09 4.43
CA VAL A 66 1.55 -9.50 5.67
C VAL A 66 0.90 -10.19 6.86
N PRO A 67 1.66 -10.93 7.68
CA PRO A 67 1.21 -11.47 8.94
C PRO A 67 0.91 -10.36 9.93
N LEU A 68 -0.30 -10.32 10.46
CA LEU A 68 -0.76 -9.32 11.42
C LEU A 68 -0.69 -9.85 12.86
N SER A 69 -0.91 -8.96 13.82
CA SER A 69 -1.16 -9.28 15.23
C SER A 69 -2.42 -8.54 15.64
N GLU A 70 -3.53 -9.25 15.82
CA GLU A 70 -4.84 -8.65 16.14
C GLU A 70 -5.24 -7.55 15.13
N SER A 71 -5.17 -7.85 13.83
CA SER A 71 -5.41 -6.91 12.73
C SER A 71 -4.43 -5.73 12.65
N LYS A 72 -3.29 -5.76 13.37
CA LYS A 72 -2.27 -4.71 13.34
C LYS A 72 -0.97 -5.20 12.72
N GLY A 73 -0.26 -4.29 12.09
CA GLY A 73 1.06 -4.51 11.50
C GLY A 73 1.19 -3.85 10.14
N TRP A 74 2.40 -3.86 9.61
CA TRP A 74 2.69 -3.47 8.24
C TRP A 74 3.79 -4.37 7.68
N GLY A 75 3.76 -4.56 6.36
CA GLY A 75 4.77 -5.31 5.65
C GLY A 75 5.30 -4.49 4.48
N GLY A 76 6.55 -4.73 4.10
CA GLY A 76 7.16 -4.05 2.98
C GLY A 76 8.22 -4.87 2.27
N VAL A 77 8.51 -4.45 1.04
CA VAL A 77 9.48 -5.08 0.15
C VAL A 77 10.41 -3.99 -0.38
N SER A 78 11.71 -4.27 -0.39
CA SER A 78 12.67 -3.50 -1.17
C SER A 78 12.85 -4.16 -2.52
N LEU A 79 12.54 -3.42 -3.59
CA LEU A 79 12.66 -3.91 -4.96
C LEU A 79 14.11 -3.91 -5.48
N GLY A 80 15.03 -3.27 -4.75
CA GLY A 80 16.46 -3.24 -5.03
C GLY A 80 17.33 -3.98 -3.98
N GLY A 81 16.71 -4.75 -3.08
CA GLY A 81 17.40 -5.51 -2.04
C GLY A 81 17.78 -4.71 -0.79
N SER A 82 18.44 -3.55 -0.94
CA SER A 82 18.81 -2.65 0.17
C SER A 82 17.62 -1.81 0.64
N MET A 83 17.61 -1.35 1.90
CA MET A 83 16.63 -0.34 2.36
C MET A 83 16.87 1.03 1.72
N THR A 84 18.13 1.41 1.50
CA THR A 84 18.50 2.73 0.99
C THR A 84 18.68 2.71 -0.52
N GLN A 85 18.37 3.84 -1.17
CA GLN A 85 18.50 4.08 -2.61
C GLN A 85 17.61 3.23 -3.53
N THR A 86 16.79 2.35 -2.96
CA THR A 86 15.88 1.46 -3.68
C THR A 86 14.45 1.99 -3.67
N LEU A 87 13.61 1.48 -4.57
CA LEU A 87 12.16 1.63 -4.49
C LEU A 87 11.62 0.66 -3.45
N LEU A 88 10.96 1.20 -2.43
CA LEU A 88 10.35 0.44 -1.36
C LEU A 88 8.84 0.40 -1.55
N LEU A 89 8.23 -0.73 -1.30
CA LEU A 89 6.79 -0.90 -1.22
C LEU A 89 6.42 -1.19 0.24
N ALA A 90 5.36 -0.57 0.75
CA ALA A 90 4.77 -0.93 2.03
C ALA A 90 3.25 -1.01 1.92
N ALA A 91 2.65 -1.91 2.70
CA ALA A 91 1.20 -2.00 2.84
C ALA A 91 0.79 -2.43 4.26
N TRP A 92 -0.40 -1.99 4.66
CA TRP A 92 -0.99 -2.31 5.96
C TRP A 92 -2.52 -2.19 5.91
N PRO A 93 -3.23 -2.82 6.85
CA PRO A 93 -4.68 -2.67 6.97
C PRO A 93 -5.08 -1.31 7.54
N ASN A 94 -6.17 -0.76 7.02
CA ASN A 94 -6.92 0.35 7.59
C ASN A 94 -8.39 -0.05 7.66
N GLY A 95 -8.79 -0.66 8.78
CA GLY A 95 -10.04 -1.41 8.86
C GLY A 95 -10.02 -2.59 7.89
N ASP A 96 -11.09 -2.74 7.10
CA ASP A 96 -11.21 -3.77 6.07
C ASP A 96 -10.55 -3.36 4.73
N SER A 97 -10.01 -2.15 4.65
CA SER A 97 -9.31 -1.63 3.47
C SER A 97 -7.80 -1.76 3.61
N VAL A 98 -7.09 -1.63 2.50
CA VAL A 98 -5.63 -1.65 2.46
C VAL A 98 -5.12 -0.27 2.10
N VAL A 99 -4.12 0.21 2.85
CA VAL A 99 -3.31 1.35 2.43
C VAL A 99 -1.98 0.81 1.96
N SER A 100 -1.57 1.23 0.76
CA SER A 100 -0.29 0.90 0.15
C SER A 100 0.43 2.16 -0.28
N THR A 101 1.76 2.09 -0.31
CA THR A 101 2.62 3.24 -0.64
C THR A 101 3.92 2.78 -1.25
N LEU A 102 4.44 3.57 -2.18
CA LEU A 102 5.83 3.51 -2.60
C LEU A 102 6.63 4.52 -1.77
N ARG A 103 7.82 4.12 -1.32
CA ARG A 103 8.72 4.92 -0.49
C ARG A 103 10.15 4.89 -1.03
N LYS A 104 10.97 5.87 -0.65
CA LYS A 104 12.42 5.87 -0.91
C LYS A 104 13.16 6.63 0.18
N THR A 105 14.38 6.22 0.47
CA THR A 105 15.27 6.91 1.42
C THR A 105 16.72 6.76 1.03
N SER A 106 17.55 7.73 1.39
CA SER A 106 19.01 7.67 1.27
C SER A 106 19.71 7.23 2.57
N THR A 107 18.96 7.13 3.67
CA THR A 107 19.48 6.84 5.01
C THR A 107 18.63 5.77 5.71
N TYR A 108 19.12 5.23 6.84
CA TYR A 108 18.34 4.32 7.70
C TYR A 108 17.34 5.06 8.60
N ALA A 109 16.62 6.01 8.02
CA ALA A 109 15.54 6.75 8.66
C ALA A 109 14.17 6.34 8.06
N ASN A 110 13.07 6.93 8.56
CA ASN A 110 11.75 6.67 8.00
C ASN A 110 11.73 7.09 6.52
N PRO A 111 11.31 6.23 5.60
CA PRO A 111 11.42 6.55 4.18
C PRO A 111 10.28 7.45 3.72
N ASP A 112 10.62 8.47 2.95
CA ASP A 112 9.65 9.43 2.39
C ASP A 112 8.80 8.76 1.31
N VAL A 113 7.62 9.35 1.05
CA VAL A 113 6.77 8.95 -0.08
C VAL A 113 7.55 9.12 -1.38
N PHE A 114 7.54 8.08 -2.21
CA PHE A 114 8.19 8.12 -3.50
C PHE A 114 7.49 9.15 -4.41
N SER A 115 8.27 10.02 -5.03
CA SER A 115 7.77 11.15 -5.84
C SER A 115 7.90 10.95 -7.35
N GLY A 116 8.30 9.76 -7.81
CA GLY A 116 8.36 9.43 -9.23
C GLY A 116 7.03 8.88 -9.78
N ASP A 117 7.04 8.49 -11.06
CA ASP A 117 5.83 8.10 -11.79
C ASP A 117 5.33 6.67 -11.50
N ALA A 118 6.10 5.89 -10.73
CA ALA A 118 5.71 4.54 -10.36
C ALA A 118 4.46 4.57 -9.46
N SER A 119 3.56 3.60 -9.64
CA SER A 119 2.28 3.56 -8.91
C SER A 119 1.84 2.15 -8.58
N LEU A 120 0.96 2.05 -7.57
CA LEU A 120 0.34 0.81 -7.13
C LEU A 120 -1.16 0.88 -7.36
N THR A 121 -1.70 -0.10 -8.08
CA THR A 121 -3.15 -0.23 -8.30
C THR A 121 -3.62 -1.59 -7.81
N ALA A 122 -4.57 -1.62 -6.88
CA ALA A 122 -5.05 -2.86 -6.29
C ALA A 122 -5.78 -3.75 -7.32
N ILE A 123 -5.64 -5.05 -7.17
CA ILE A 123 -6.51 -6.08 -7.74
C ILE A 123 -7.47 -6.48 -6.62
N PRO A 124 -8.73 -6.00 -6.62
CA PRO A 124 -9.62 -6.14 -5.48
C PRO A 124 -9.91 -7.61 -5.10
N ASP A 125 -10.09 -8.47 -6.09
CA ASP A 125 -10.41 -9.89 -5.86
C ASP A 125 -9.24 -10.66 -5.22
N GLY A 126 -8.02 -10.13 -5.33
CA GLY A 126 -6.82 -10.65 -4.67
C GLY A 126 -6.43 -9.89 -3.41
N THR A 127 -7.31 -9.05 -2.88
CA THR A 127 -7.02 -8.18 -1.72
C THR A 127 -8.00 -8.45 -0.59
N SER A 128 -7.48 -8.76 0.59
CA SER A 128 -8.30 -9.05 1.79
C SER A 128 -7.55 -8.73 3.08
N VAL A 129 -8.31 -8.35 4.11
CA VAL A 129 -7.80 -8.15 5.47
C VAL A 129 -8.59 -9.05 6.42
N ASN A 130 -7.90 -9.74 7.30
CA ASN A 130 -8.51 -10.41 8.44
C ASN A 130 -7.62 -10.22 9.70
N SER A 131 -7.98 -10.86 10.81
CA SER A 131 -7.26 -10.69 12.08
C SER A 131 -5.82 -11.20 12.08
N THR A 132 -5.49 -12.09 11.15
CA THR A 132 -4.21 -12.81 11.09
C THR A 132 -3.35 -12.38 9.92
N HIS A 133 -3.94 -11.96 8.79
CA HIS A 133 -3.20 -11.62 7.58
C HIS A 133 -3.87 -10.50 6.80
N LEU A 134 -3.05 -9.69 6.15
CA LEU A 134 -3.39 -8.88 5.00
C LEU A 134 -2.86 -9.61 3.76
N THR A 135 -3.70 -9.82 2.76
CA THR A 135 -3.29 -10.17 1.40
C THR A 135 -3.56 -8.96 0.51
N TYR A 136 -2.54 -8.48 -0.19
CA TYR A 136 -2.62 -7.34 -1.10
C TYR A 136 -2.06 -7.73 -2.45
N THR A 137 -2.93 -7.85 -3.45
CA THR A 137 -2.54 -8.14 -4.83
C THR A 137 -2.70 -6.87 -5.66
N PHE A 138 -1.72 -6.53 -6.49
CA PHE A 138 -1.65 -5.22 -7.14
C PHE A 138 -0.87 -5.25 -8.44
N LEU A 139 -1.17 -4.31 -9.33
CA LEU A 139 -0.31 -3.91 -10.44
C LEU A 139 0.63 -2.81 -9.96
N CYS A 140 1.93 -3.01 -10.17
CA CYS A 140 2.98 -2.02 -9.96
C CYS A 140 3.40 -1.46 -11.32
N SER A 141 2.86 -0.31 -11.69
CA SER A 141 3.19 0.34 -12.96
C SER A 141 4.41 1.24 -12.80
N GLY A 142 5.35 1.18 -13.74
CA GLY A 142 6.58 1.98 -13.70
C GLY A 142 7.58 1.56 -12.63
N CYS A 143 7.42 0.38 -12.02
CA CYS A 143 8.21 -0.04 -10.88
C CYS A 143 9.54 -0.73 -11.25
N ILE A 144 9.70 -1.21 -12.48
CA ILE A 144 10.94 -1.82 -12.97
C ILE A 144 11.75 -0.73 -13.68
N VAL A 145 12.71 -0.16 -12.97
CA VAL A 145 13.53 0.97 -13.45
C VAL A 145 15.02 0.64 -13.58
N GLY A 146 15.43 -0.52 -13.07
CA GLY A 146 16.82 -0.98 -13.08
C GLY A 146 17.64 -0.58 -11.85
N SER A 147 18.83 -1.16 -11.80
CA SER A 147 19.74 -1.06 -10.66
C SER A 147 20.31 0.36 -10.49
N PRO A 148 20.45 0.87 -9.25
CA PRO A 148 20.21 0.20 -7.98
C PRO A 148 18.77 0.36 -7.45
N THR A 149 17.89 1.05 -8.18
CA THR A 149 16.57 1.40 -7.64
C THR A 149 15.68 0.16 -7.55
N THR A 150 15.68 -0.68 -8.57
CA THR A 150 15.02 -2.00 -8.61
C THR A 150 15.85 -3.01 -9.39
N PHE A 151 15.34 -4.23 -9.56
CA PHE A 151 15.78 -5.13 -10.63
C PHE A 151 15.54 -4.51 -12.02
N SER A 152 16.25 -5.03 -13.01
CA SER A 152 16.20 -4.65 -14.43
C SER A 152 15.34 -5.63 -15.23
N ALA A 153 14.76 -5.18 -16.34
CA ALA A 153 13.91 -6.03 -17.19
C ALA A 153 14.60 -7.30 -17.74
N SER A 154 15.92 -7.26 -17.89
CA SER A 154 16.73 -8.39 -18.36
C SER A 154 17.19 -9.34 -17.25
N ASP A 155 16.96 -9.02 -15.97
CA ASP A 155 17.45 -9.84 -14.87
C ASP A 155 16.67 -11.15 -14.80
N GLU A 156 17.40 -12.28 -14.73
CA GLU A 156 16.81 -13.61 -14.60
C GLU A 156 16.53 -13.98 -13.13
N THR A 157 17.31 -13.42 -12.22
CA THR A 157 17.13 -13.55 -10.77
C THR A 157 17.56 -12.25 -10.10
N TYR A 158 16.97 -11.91 -8.96
CA TYR A 158 17.37 -10.73 -8.21
C TYR A 158 17.14 -10.91 -6.71
N PHE A 159 17.99 -10.26 -5.88
CA PHE A 159 17.80 -10.24 -4.44
C PHE A 159 16.91 -9.06 -4.04
N LEU A 160 15.74 -9.37 -3.50
CA LEU A 160 14.80 -8.40 -2.95
C LEU A 160 14.93 -8.38 -1.42
N GLY A 161 14.55 -7.27 -0.81
CA GLY A 161 14.47 -7.13 0.65
C GLY A 161 13.04 -7.28 1.14
N TRP A 162 12.86 -7.68 2.40
CA TRP A 162 11.55 -7.66 3.07
C TRP A 162 11.65 -7.06 4.47
N ALA A 163 10.52 -6.57 4.96
CA ALA A 163 10.38 -5.96 6.28
C ALA A 163 8.98 -6.22 6.84
N LEU A 164 8.90 -6.49 8.13
CA LEU A 164 7.65 -6.78 8.84
C LEU A 164 7.63 -6.10 10.21
N SER A 165 6.51 -5.46 10.53
CA SER A 165 6.19 -4.98 11.88
C SER A 165 4.83 -5.50 12.32
N LYS A 166 4.69 -5.80 13.61
CA LYS A 166 3.38 -6.12 14.24
C LYS A 166 2.68 -4.87 14.79
N THR A 167 3.27 -3.69 14.62
CA THR A 167 2.71 -2.41 15.05
C THR A 167 2.23 -1.65 13.82
N ASN A 168 1.03 -1.08 13.89
CA ASN A 168 0.51 -0.25 12.80
C ASN A 168 1.34 1.02 12.61
N PRO A 169 1.36 1.57 11.39
CA PRO A 169 1.82 2.94 11.15
C PRO A 169 1.08 3.95 12.05
N THR A 170 1.72 5.07 12.36
CA THR A 170 1.18 6.07 13.31
C THR A 170 -0.17 6.64 12.88
N THR A 171 -0.41 6.75 11.57
CA THR A 171 -1.64 7.25 10.96
C THR A 171 -2.09 6.28 9.87
N PRO A 172 -2.73 5.15 10.22
CA PRO A 172 -2.99 4.05 9.27
C PRO A 172 -3.82 4.43 8.03
N SER A 173 -4.60 5.51 8.08
CA SER A 173 -5.36 6.01 6.93
C SER A 173 -4.51 6.77 5.90
N SER A 174 -3.28 7.15 6.24
CA SER A 174 -2.43 7.99 5.37
C SER A 174 -1.30 7.18 4.73
N PRO A 175 -1.15 7.19 3.39
CA PRO A 175 -0.04 6.55 2.73
C PRO A 175 1.32 7.18 3.09
N SER A 176 1.35 8.40 3.64
CA SER A 176 2.56 9.08 4.15
C SER A 176 2.89 8.79 5.61
N SER A 177 2.11 7.94 6.30
CA SER A 177 2.29 7.61 7.71
C SER A 177 3.73 7.23 8.07
N VAL A 178 4.15 7.57 9.28
CA VAL A 178 5.41 7.08 9.84
C VAL A 178 5.27 5.57 10.07
N LEU A 179 6.22 4.82 9.52
CA LEU A 179 6.34 3.37 9.71
C LEU A 179 7.19 3.06 10.96
N PRO A 180 6.65 2.42 12.02
CA PRO A 180 7.46 1.92 13.13
C PRO A 180 8.51 0.93 12.63
N TYR A 181 9.64 0.80 13.33
CA TYR A 181 10.68 -0.16 12.98
C TYR A 181 10.11 -1.58 12.76
N HIS A 182 10.61 -2.26 11.72
CA HIS A 182 10.21 -3.61 11.32
C HIS A 182 10.84 -4.68 12.24
N ALA A 183 10.53 -4.58 13.54
CA ALA A 183 11.09 -5.43 14.59
C ALA A 183 10.66 -6.90 14.49
N ALA A 184 9.59 -7.19 13.76
CA ALA A 184 9.04 -8.53 13.66
C ALA A 184 9.75 -9.40 12.62
N GLY A 185 10.52 -8.81 11.73
CA GLY A 185 11.36 -9.52 10.78
C GLY A 185 11.83 -8.62 9.64
N PHE A 186 13.01 -8.91 9.11
CA PHE A 186 13.53 -8.32 7.88
C PHE A 186 14.66 -9.18 7.34
N GLY A 187 14.96 -9.03 6.06
CA GLY A 187 16.06 -9.74 5.43
C GLY A 187 16.00 -9.62 3.92
N SER A 188 16.62 -10.58 3.23
CA SER A 188 16.63 -10.64 1.78
C SER A 188 16.27 -12.04 1.31
N PHE A 189 15.68 -12.12 0.12
CA PHE A 189 15.34 -13.36 -0.57
C PHE A 189 15.64 -13.21 -2.06
N LYS A 190 15.84 -14.33 -2.73
CA LYS A 190 16.11 -14.39 -4.17
C LYS A 190 14.82 -14.68 -4.92
N MET A 191 14.40 -13.74 -5.74
CA MET A 191 13.30 -13.92 -6.69
C MET A 191 13.84 -14.48 -8.00
N LEU A 192 13.28 -15.59 -8.48
CA LEU A 192 13.61 -16.18 -9.79
C LEU A 192 12.73 -15.53 -10.86
N LEU A 193 13.16 -14.37 -11.35
CA LEU A 193 12.37 -13.53 -12.27
C LEU A 193 12.07 -14.22 -13.61
N SER A 194 12.96 -15.09 -14.10
CA SER A 194 12.69 -15.89 -15.30
C SER A 194 11.46 -16.79 -15.15
N ASP A 195 11.25 -17.34 -13.96
CA ASP A 195 10.13 -18.25 -13.66
C ASP A 195 8.82 -17.47 -13.35
N ALA A 196 8.90 -16.15 -13.15
CA ALA A 196 7.75 -15.28 -12.94
C ALA A 196 7.03 -14.89 -14.24
N LYS A 197 7.61 -15.19 -15.41
CA LYS A 197 7.10 -14.75 -16.72
C LYS A 197 5.91 -15.58 -17.17
N SER A 198 4.89 -14.91 -17.71
CA SER A 198 3.66 -15.56 -18.18
C SER A 198 3.02 -14.81 -19.34
N SER A 199 2.54 -15.56 -20.34
CA SER A 199 1.69 -15.05 -21.42
C SER A 199 0.32 -14.56 -20.95
N LYS A 200 -0.12 -14.96 -19.74
CA LYS A 200 -1.37 -14.49 -19.12
C LYS A 200 -1.23 -13.14 -18.42
N TYR A 201 -0.02 -12.57 -18.34
CA TYR A 201 0.25 -11.35 -17.59
C TYR A 201 -0.71 -10.20 -17.91
N SER A 202 -0.97 -9.94 -19.20
CA SER A 202 -1.86 -8.84 -19.61
C SER A 202 -3.28 -9.02 -19.08
N THR A 203 -3.78 -10.25 -19.03
CA THR A 203 -5.07 -10.58 -18.43
C THR A 203 -5.09 -10.28 -16.94
N TRP A 204 -4.02 -10.62 -16.22
CA TRP A 204 -3.90 -10.39 -14.78
C TRP A 204 -3.72 -8.91 -14.44
N ALA A 205 -2.88 -8.20 -15.19
CA ALA A 205 -2.69 -6.75 -15.03
C ALA A 205 -3.99 -5.97 -15.25
N ALA A 206 -4.83 -6.40 -16.21
CA ALA A 206 -6.13 -5.79 -16.47
C ALA A 206 -7.16 -6.00 -15.33
N MET A 207 -6.89 -6.89 -14.37
CA MET A 207 -7.73 -7.04 -13.17
C MET A 207 -7.52 -5.89 -12.17
N ALA A 208 -6.44 -5.12 -12.32
CA ALA A 208 -6.17 -3.98 -11.49
C ALA A 208 -7.22 -2.91 -11.74
N LYS A 209 -7.90 -2.49 -10.68
CA LYS A 209 -8.93 -1.46 -10.75
C LYS A 209 -8.41 -0.29 -9.94
N SER A 210 -8.46 0.89 -10.55
CA SER A 210 -8.32 2.11 -9.76
C SER A 210 -9.34 2.03 -8.64
N THR A 211 -8.85 2.03 -7.40
CA THR A 211 -9.70 2.24 -6.24
C THR A 211 -10.09 3.72 -6.25
N GLY A 212 -11.00 4.07 -7.16
CA GLY A 212 -12.00 5.06 -6.80
C GLY A 212 -12.65 4.55 -5.52
N HIS A 213 -12.77 5.42 -4.51
CA HIS A 213 -13.64 5.16 -3.37
C HIS A 213 -14.89 4.41 -3.85
N HIS A 214 -15.10 3.20 -3.33
CA HIS A 214 -16.18 2.36 -3.80
C HIS A 214 -17.51 3.13 -3.64
N PRO A 215 -18.33 3.26 -4.70
CA PRO A 215 -19.67 3.80 -4.55
C PRO A 215 -20.48 2.80 -3.71
N ILE A 216 -21.00 3.29 -2.59
CA ILE A 216 -21.85 2.53 -1.67
C ILE A 216 -23.09 2.08 -2.44
N ARG A 217 -23.29 0.76 -2.58
CA ARG A 217 -24.55 0.18 -3.10
C ARG A 217 -25.66 0.39 -2.05
N PRO A 218 -26.88 0.82 -2.42
CA PRO A 218 -27.90 1.21 -1.44
C PRO A 218 -28.49 -0.01 -0.72
N ARG A 219 -28.58 0.08 0.62
CA ARG A 219 -29.56 -0.65 1.45
C ARG A 219 -30.89 0.14 1.40
N PRO A 220 -32.08 -0.48 1.56
CA PRO A 220 -33.34 0.15 1.20
C PRO A 220 -33.60 1.46 1.93
N SER A 221 -34.08 2.42 1.15
CA SER A 221 -34.49 3.77 1.51
C SER A 221 -35.57 3.78 2.61
N VAL A 222 -35.36 4.62 3.61
CA VAL A 222 -36.44 5.42 4.19
C VAL A 222 -36.27 6.83 3.63
N ASP A 223 -37.37 7.35 3.09
CA ASP A 223 -37.51 8.56 2.29
C ASP A 223 -36.64 9.75 2.71
N SER A 224 -36.10 10.46 1.71
CA SER A 224 -36.28 11.92 1.62
C SER A 224 -35.91 12.44 0.23
N LEU A 225 -36.81 13.27 -0.30
CA LEU A 225 -36.85 13.85 -1.63
C LEU A 225 -35.75 14.89 -1.85
N CYS A 226 -35.07 14.86 -3.01
CA CYS A 226 -34.89 16.03 -3.90
C CYS A 226 -34.24 15.62 -5.24
N PRO A 227 -34.66 16.20 -6.38
CA PRO A 227 -34.17 15.83 -7.72
C PRO A 227 -32.89 16.58 -8.12
N ALA A 228 -32.04 15.92 -8.90
CA ALA A 228 -30.82 16.48 -9.49
C ALA A 228 -31.14 17.53 -10.58
N ARG A 229 -30.35 18.61 -10.64
CA ARG A 229 -30.36 19.58 -11.74
C ARG A 229 -28.91 19.87 -12.21
N THR A 230 -28.75 20.05 -13.51
CA THR A 230 -27.52 20.34 -14.26
C THR A 230 -26.90 21.72 -13.91
N PRO A 231 -25.59 21.93 -14.19
CA PRO A 231 -24.80 23.02 -13.60
C PRO A 231 -25.07 24.40 -14.26
N ASP A 232 -25.18 25.44 -13.43
CA ASP A 232 -25.26 26.87 -13.80
C ASP A 232 -24.05 27.61 -13.19
N PRO A 233 -23.24 28.36 -13.97
CA PRO A 233 -22.11 29.11 -13.43
C PRO A 233 -22.60 30.38 -12.71
N ARG A 234 -22.74 30.32 -11.38
CA ARG A 234 -22.98 31.51 -10.56
C ARG A 234 -21.92 31.66 -9.48
N ALA A 235 -21.36 32.88 -9.42
CA ALA A 235 -20.32 33.32 -8.50
C ALA A 235 -20.64 32.97 -7.04
N CYS A 236 -19.65 32.39 -6.36
CA CYS A 236 -19.72 32.11 -4.92
C CYS A 236 -19.67 33.43 -4.12
N PRO A 237 -20.58 33.64 -3.15
CA PRO A 237 -20.53 34.82 -2.31
C PRO A 237 -19.36 34.72 -1.32
N ALA A 238 -18.46 35.71 -1.32
CA ALA A 238 -17.43 35.83 -0.30
C ALA A 238 -18.08 36.24 1.03
N THR A 239 -17.96 35.41 2.06
CA THR A 239 -18.37 35.77 3.42
C THR A 239 -17.35 36.78 3.97
N VAL A 240 -17.74 38.06 4.01
CA VAL A 240 -16.94 39.11 4.66
C VAL A 240 -17.32 39.17 6.13
N SER A 241 -16.43 38.69 7.00
CA SER A 241 -16.51 38.89 8.45
C SER A 241 -15.80 40.20 8.80
N ASN A 242 -16.45 41.10 9.54
CA ASN A 242 -15.87 42.38 9.97
C ASN A 242 -15.07 42.24 11.28
N THR A 243 -14.43 41.08 11.47
CA THR A 243 -13.67 40.72 12.67
C THR A 243 -12.18 40.93 12.42
N THR A 244 -11.49 41.53 13.39
CA THR A 244 -10.04 41.75 13.32
C THR A 244 -9.29 40.58 13.97
N TYR A 245 -8.32 40.02 13.24
CA TYR A 245 -7.40 38.98 13.72
C TYR A 245 -5.98 39.54 13.83
N ASP A 246 -5.19 39.00 14.75
CA ASP A 246 -3.77 39.32 14.83
C ASP A 246 -2.99 38.63 13.70
N TYR A 247 -3.41 37.42 13.31
CA TYR A 247 -2.79 36.63 12.25
C TYR A 247 -3.82 35.85 11.42
N ILE A 248 -3.54 35.69 10.12
CA ILE A 248 -4.30 34.81 9.23
C ILE A 248 -3.34 33.75 8.67
N VAL A 249 -3.63 32.48 8.90
CA VAL A 249 -2.88 31.33 8.40
C VAL A 249 -3.66 30.70 7.26
N VAL A 250 -3.07 30.63 6.07
CA VAL A 250 -3.71 30.03 4.89
C VAL A 250 -3.05 28.68 4.59
N GLY A 251 -3.80 27.60 4.72
CA GLY A 251 -3.33 26.22 4.55
C GLY A 251 -3.32 25.42 5.85
N GLY A 252 -4.28 24.53 6.07
CA GLY A 252 -4.38 23.59 7.20
C GLY A 252 -3.45 22.37 7.12
N GLY A 253 -2.35 22.48 6.36
CA GLY A 253 -1.36 21.41 6.22
C GLY A 253 -0.43 21.26 7.44
N PRO A 254 0.54 20.33 7.39
CA PRO A 254 1.40 20.00 8.53
C PRO A 254 2.14 21.19 9.17
N ALA A 255 2.51 22.19 8.37
CA ALA A 255 3.12 23.41 8.88
C ALA A 255 2.08 24.43 9.38
N GLY A 256 0.93 24.53 8.71
CA GLY A 256 -0.06 25.57 8.99
C GLY A 256 -0.83 25.32 10.28
N ILE A 257 -1.22 24.07 10.57
CA ILE A 257 -1.89 23.76 11.84
C ILE A 257 -0.97 24.00 13.04
N ILE A 258 0.30 23.62 12.94
CA ILE A 258 1.30 23.84 13.99
C ILE A 258 1.60 25.33 14.16
N THR A 259 1.68 26.08 13.07
CA THR A 259 1.90 27.54 13.13
C THR A 259 0.71 28.25 13.78
N ALA A 260 -0.52 27.88 13.41
CA ALA A 260 -1.73 28.43 14.02
C ALA A 260 -1.80 28.10 15.51
N GLU A 261 -1.48 26.87 15.90
CA GLU A 261 -1.44 26.44 17.30
C GLU A 261 -0.43 27.25 18.12
N ARG A 262 0.80 27.45 17.63
CA ARG A 262 1.81 28.27 18.32
C ARG A 262 1.41 29.73 18.48
N LEU A 263 0.71 30.30 17.50
CA LEU A 263 0.19 31.66 17.57
C LEU A 263 -0.97 31.78 18.58
N VAL A 264 -1.82 30.76 18.68
CA VAL A 264 -2.88 30.67 19.69
C VAL A 264 -2.31 30.49 21.10
N GLU A 265 -1.29 29.63 21.29
CA GLU A 265 -0.57 29.48 22.57
C GLU A 265 0.04 30.82 23.04
N ALA A 266 0.48 31.67 22.10
CA ALA A 266 0.95 33.03 22.36
C ALA A 266 -0.19 34.05 22.61
N LYS A 267 -1.43 33.58 22.81
CA LYS A 267 -2.64 34.36 23.07
C LYS A 267 -3.00 35.36 21.96
N LYS A 268 -2.75 34.98 20.70
CA LYS A 268 -3.14 35.78 19.52
C LYS A 268 -4.47 35.30 18.95
N LYS A 269 -5.23 36.21 18.34
CA LYS A 269 -6.43 35.86 17.55
C LYS A 269 -6.00 35.43 16.15
N VAL A 270 -6.20 34.15 15.85
CA VAL A 270 -5.72 33.53 14.60
C VAL A 270 -6.89 33.01 13.81
N LEU A 271 -6.97 33.41 12.54
CA LEU A 271 -7.88 32.80 11.57
C LEU A 271 -7.09 31.79 10.72
N LEU A 272 -7.48 30.52 10.73
CA LEU A 272 -6.93 29.54 9.79
C LEU A 272 -7.93 29.30 8.66
N ILE A 273 -7.46 29.38 7.42
CA ILE A 273 -8.28 29.10 6.25
C ILE A 273 -7.68 27.98 5.42
N GLU A 274 -8.48 26.97 5.08
CA GLU A 274 -8.05 25.84 4.27
C GLU A 274 -8.98 25.62 3.06
N ARG A 275 -8.39 25.12 1.97
CA ARG A 275 -9.16 24.63 0.82
C ARG A 275 -9.46 23.14 0.99
N GLY A 276 -10.59 22.85 1.64
CA GLY A 276 -11.12 21.50 1.77
C GLY A 276 -12.30 21.44 2.75
N GLY A 277 -13.23 20.52 2.52
CA GLY A 277 -14.37 20.26 3.41
C GLY A 277 -14.10 19.14 4.40
N ALA A 278 -14.81 19.14 5.54
CA ALA A 278 -14.85 17.99 6.45
C ALA A 278 -15.39 16.75 5.70
N PRO A 279 -14.95 15.52 6.03
CA PRO A 279 -15.32 14.33 5.29
C PRO A 279 -16.84 14.09 5.38
N GLY A 280 -17.56 14.33 4.29
CA GLY A 280 -19.00 14.01 4.19
C GLY A 280 -19.82 14.84 3.20
N CYS A 281 -19.42 16.07 2.87
CA CYS A 281 -20.15 16.89 1.89
C CYS A 281 -19.17 17.62 0.97
N VAL A 282 -19.17 17.26 -0.31
CA VAL A 282 -18.64 18.12 -1.37
C VAL A 282 -19.79 19.00 -1.83
N ASP A 283 -19.93 20.19 -1.26
CA ASP A 283 -20.77 21.22 -1.86
C ASP A 283 -19.99 21.91 -2.98
N GLU A 284 -20.69 22.10 -4.10
CA GLU A 284 -20.22 22.62 -5.39
C GLU A 284 -19.99 24.15 -5.34
N CYS A 285 -19.22 24.60 -4.36
CA CYS A 285 -18.66 25.93 -4.22
C CYS A 285 -17.29 25.79 -3.56
N ASP A 286 -16.30 25.40 -4.36
CA ASP A 286 -14.89 25.34 -3.95
C ASP A 286 -14.44 26.77 -3.59
N GLY A 287 -14.34 27.07 -2.30
CA GLY A 287 -13.99 28.43 -1.85
C GLY A 287 -14.00 28.63 -0.35
N PHE A 288 -12.90 28.23 0.30
CA PHE A 288 -12.49 28.64 1.65
C PHE A 288 -13.48 28.23 2.75
N THR A 289 -13.19 27.09 3.40
CA THR A 289 -13.83 26.77 4.68
C THR A 289 -13.22 27.67 5.74
N LEU A 290 -13.98 28.67 6.21
CA LEU A 290 -13.65 29.40 7.43
C LEU A 290 -13.75 28.42 8.60
N VAL A 291 -12.61 27.97 9.10
CA VAL A 291 -12.55 27.27 10.39
C VAL A 291 -12.35 28.35 11.45
N GLU A 292 -13.45 28.86 12.01
CA GLU A 292 -13.46 29.69 13.23
C GLU A 292 -14.52 29.10 14.17
N GLN A 293 -14.35 28.92 15.48
CA GLN A 293 -13.52 29.64 16.44
C GLN A 293 -12.81 28.70 17.43
N VAL A 294 -11.59 29.05 17.83
CA VAL A 294 -11.06 28.70 19.16
C VAL A 294 -10.97 30.00 19.96
N SER A 295 -12.06 30.33 20.63
CA SER A 295 -12.15 31.30 21.73
C SER A 295 -12.97 30.60 22.83
N ASP A 296 -12.50 30.41 24.06
CA ASP A 296 -11.81 31.35 24.93
C ASP A 296 -10.77 30.67 25.85
N PRO A 297 -9.84 31.45 26.45
CA PRO A 297 -9.01 30.98 27.55
C PRO A 297 -9.86 30.79 28.83
N ILE A 298 -9.59 29.73 29.60
CA ILE A 298 -9.89 29.72 31.05
C ILE A 298 -8.91 30.67 31.74
#